data_AF-A0A2D5UTW6-F1
#
_entry.id   AF-A0A2D5UTW6-F1
#
_cell.length_a   1.000
_cell.length_b   1.000
_cell.length_c   1.000
_cell.angle_alpha   90.00
_cell.angle_beta   90.00
_cell.angle_gamma   90.00
#
_symmetry.space_group_name_H-M   'P 1'
#
loop_
_entity.id
_entity.type
_entity.pdbx_description
1 polymer ?
#
loop_
_entity_poly.entity_id
_entity_poly.type
_entity_poly.pdbx_seq_one_letter_code
_entity_poly.pdbx_strand_id
1 'polypeptide(L)'
;MAEKDKVYKCLNPVAVQIPVDTSPLAPRLSSLNGKTIHFSITGEPDITIPLEKRMKADYPNVNWTVKKTYGINPLTLSDEEMKTTDGVVLGVCW
;
A
#
# COMPACT_ATOMS: atom_id res chain seq x y z
N MET A 1 -47.56 3.68 -16.17
CA MET A 1 -46.20 3.25 -15.81
C MET A 1 -45.26 4.24 -16.48
N ALA A 2 -44.53 5.05 -15.71
CA ALA A 2 -43.65 6.08 -16.28
C ALA A 2 -42.42 5.41 -16.91
N GLU A 3 -42.12 5.77 -18.17
CA GLU A 3 -40.89 5.41 -18.87
C GLU A 3 -39.69 5.80 -18.02
N LYS A 4 -38.79 4.84 -17.75
CA LYS A 4 -37.51 5.15 -17.10
C LYS A 4 -36.67 5.95 -18.09
N ASP A 5 -36.38 7.21 -17.74
CA ASP A 5 -35.45 8.06 -18.49
C ASP A 5 -34.14 7.33 -18.82
N LYS A 6 -33.67 7.47 -20.06
CA LYS A 6 -32.42 6.85 -20.53
C LYS A 6 -31.24 7.38 -19.71
N VAL A 7 -30.59 6.49 -18.97
CA VAL A 7 -29.36 6.80 -18.23
C VAL A 7 -28.16 6.71 -19.17
N TYR A 8 -27.60 7.85 -19.54
CA TYR A 8 -26.36 7.92 -20.31
C TYR A 8 -25.15 7.87 -19.36
N LYS A 9 -24.36 6.80 -19.41
CA LYS A 9 -23.09 6.69 -18.68
C LYS A 9 -21.96 7.23 -19.56
N CYS A 10 -21.44 8.41 -19.23
CA CYS A 10 -20.23 8.94 -19.85
C CYS A 10 -19.00 8.47 -19.07
N LEU A 11 -17.98 7.95 -19.77
CA LEU A 11 -16.66 7.70 -19.17
C LEU A 11 -16.02 9.05 -18.89
N ASN A 12 -15.67 9.32 -17.63
CA ASN A 12 -15.02 10.57 -17.26
C ASN A 12 -13.65 10.69 -17.98
N PRO A 13 -13.46 11.68 -18.88
CA PRO A 13 -12.23 11.81 -19.65
C PRO A 13 -11.00 12.17 -18.80
N VAL A 14 -11.21 12.66 -17.57
CA VAL A 14 -10.14 13.12 -16.67
C VAL A 14 -9.74 12.04 -15.65
N ALA A 15 -10.36 10.85 -15.70
CA ALA A 15 -10.12 9.75 -14.76
C ALA A 15 -10.23 10.17 -13.27
N VAL A 16 -11.07 11.17 -12.96
CA VAL A 16 -11.36 11.52 -11.56
C VAL A 16 -12.15 10.36 -10.97
N GLN A 17 -11.46 9.55 -10.17
CA GLN A 17 -12.07 8.48 -9.39
C GLN A 17 -12.82 9.15 -8.24
N ILE A 18 -14.15 9.08 -8.28
CA ILE A 18 -14.97 9.46 -7.13
C ILE A 18 -14.55 8.52 -5.99
N PRO A 19 -14.19 9.03 -4.81
CA PRO A 19 -13.86 8.18 -3.67
C PRO A 19 -14.99 7.19 -3.43
N VAL A 20 -14.67 5.90 -3.43
CA VAL A 20 -15.62 4.85 -3.09
C VAL A 20 -15.43 4.50 -1.62
N ASP A 21 -16.53 4.23 -0.92
CA ASP A 21 -16.46 3.75 0.45
C ASP A 21 -15.80 2.36 0.45
N THR A 22 -14.64 2.27 1.10
CA THR A 22 -13.89 1.01 1.24
C THR A 22 -14.24 0.36 2.57
N SER A 23 -14.74 -0.87 2.53
CA SER A 23 -14.90 -1.71 3.72
C SER A 23 -13.67 -2.60 3.89
N PRO A 24 -13.04 -2.63 5.07
CA PRO A 24 -11.89 -3.49 5.30
C PRO A 24 -12.33 -4.96 5.29
N LEU A 25 -11.48 -5.85 4.80
CA LEU A 25 -11.75 -7.30 4.78
C LEU A 25 -11.93 -7.89 6.19
N ALA A 26 -11.32 -7.27 7.20
CA ALA A 26 -11.47 -7.62 8.61
C ALA A 26 -11.32 -6.37 9.50
N PRO A 27 -11.94 -6.30 10.69
CA PRO A 27 -11.82 -5.14 11.58
C PRO A 27 -10.37 -4.76 11.93
N ARG A 28 -9.49 -5.76 12.03
CA ARG A 28 -8.05 -5.57 12.29
C ARG A 28 -7.29 -4.84 11.17
N LEU A 29 -7.89 -4.69 9.99
CA LEU A 29 -7.34 -4.02 8.81
C LEU A 29 -8.02 -2.65 8.56
N SER A 30 -8.84 -2.17 9.50
CA SER A 30 -9.51 -0.87 9.40
C SER A 30 -8.57 0.33 9.59
N SER A 31 -7.39 0.10 10.17
CA SER A 31 -6.38 1.14 10.43
C SER A 31 -4.97 0.53 10.39
N LEU A 32 -3.99 1.38 10.06
CA LEU A 32 -2.57 1.05 10.10
C LEU A 32 -1.95 1.31 11.48
N ASN A 33 -2.62 2.06 12.37
CA ASN A 33 -2.04 2.43 13.67
C ASN A 33 -1.67 1.19 14.51
N GLY A 34 -0.45 1.18 15.05
CA GLY A 34 0.09 0.09 15.86
C GLY A 34 0.48 -1.16 15.05
N LYS A 35 0.36 -1.13 13.72
CA LYS A 35 0.77 -2.22 12.84
C LYS A 35 2.27 -2.22 12.60
N THR A 36 2.83 -3.40 12.39
CA THR A 36 4.22 -3.56 11.93
C THR A 36 4.23 -3.81 10.44
N ILE A 37 4.82 -2.87 9.68
CA ILE A 37 4.91 -2.94 8.22
C ILE A 37 6.37 -2.96 7.80
N HIS A 38 6.74 -3.98 7.03
CA HIS A 38 8.10 -4.17 6.52
C HIS A 38 8.21 -3.63 5.08
N PHE A 39 9.20 -2.78 4.83
CA PHE A 39 9.69 -2.53 3.48
C PHE A 39 10.70 -3.60 3.13
N SER A 40 10.47 -4.35 2.05
CA SER A 40 11.46 -5.22 1.43
C SER A 40 11.74 -4.68 0.02
N ILE A 41 12.82 -3.91 -0.10
CA ILE A 41 13.07 -3.05 -1.27
C ILE A 41 14.38 -3.40 -1.98
N THR A 42 14.36 -3.23 -3.31
CA THR A 42 15.47 -3.38 -4.25
C THR A 42 16.19 -2.05 -4.51
N GLY A 43 17.08 -2.04 -5.51
CA GLY A 43 18.10 -1.02 -5.74
C GLY A 43 17.66 0.35 -6.31
N GLU A 44 16.41 0.77 -6.15
CA GLU A 44 15.85 2.04 -6.69
C GLU A 44 15.72 3.11 -5.58
N PRO A 45 16.83 3.79 -5.18
CA PRO A 45 16.83 4.75 -4.07
C PRO A 45 16.02 6.01 -4.34
N ASP A 46 15.90 6.40 -5.61
CA ASP A 46 15.16 7.56 -6.10
C ASP A 46 13.65 7.45 -5.86
N ILE A 47 13.11 6.23 -5.78
CA ILE A 47 11.70 5.97 -5.46
C ILE A 47 11.54 5.56 -3.99
N THR A 48 12.38 4.64 -3.53
CA THR A 48 12.19 3.99 -2.22
C THR A 48 12.53 4.91 -1.05
N ILE A 49 13.53 5.79 -1.17
CA ILE A 49 13.89 6.73 -0.09
C ILE A 49 12.80 7.80 0.12
N PRO A 50 12.27 8.48 -0.91
CA PRO A 50 11.15 9.40 -0.72
C PRO A 50 9.90 8.70 -0.19
N LEU A 51 9.60 7.48 -0.66
CA LEU A 51 8.46 6.69 -0.18
C LEU A 51 8.59 6.38 1.32
N GLU A 52 9.73 5.85 1.75
CA GLU A 52 9.98 5.52 3.16
C GLU A 52 9.82 6.77 4.05
N LYS A 53 10.42 7.90 3.65
CA LYS A 53 10.31 9.17 4.38
C LYS A 53 8.87 9.64 4.49
N ARG A 54 8.13 9.61 3.38
CA ARG A 54 6.73 10.04 3.35
C ARG A 54 5.85 9.14 4.20
N MET A 55 5.99 7.82 4.09
CA MET A 55 5.20 6.88 4.88
C MET A 55 5.44 7.03 6.37
N LYS A 56 6.69 7.23 6.79
CA LYS A 56 7.02 7.50 8.20
C LYS A 56 6.47 8.84 8.70
N ALA A 57 6.42 9.86 7.84
CA ALA A 57 5.86 11.16 8.18
C ALA A 57 4.33 11.16 8.25
N ASP A 58 3.67 10.54 7.27
CA ASP A 58 2.20 10.49 7.14
C ASP A 58 1.59 9.51 8.16
N TYR A 59 2.35 8.47 8.57
CA TYR A 59 1.89 7.42 9.49
C TYR A 59 2.91 7.15 10.62
N PRO A 60 3.09 8.09 11.57
CA PRO A 60 4.09 7.97 12.63
C PRO A 60 3.78 6.88 13.66
N ASN A 61 2.52 6.44 13.76
CA ASN A 61 2.08 5.41 14.71
C ASN A 61 2.19 3.98 14.15
N VAL A 62 2.76 3.81 12.95
CA VAL A 62 3.07 2.51 12.36
C VAL A 62 4.51 2.16 12.71
N ASN A 63 4.75 0.91 13.10
CA ASN A 63 6.09 0.40 13.33
C ASN A 63 6.72 0.00 11.97
N TRP A 64 7.61 0.84 11.47
CA TRP A 64 8.25 0.68 10.16
C TRP A 64 9.62 0.01 10.28
N THR A 65 9.80 -1.08 9.55
CA THR A 65 11.08 -1.79 9.41
C THR A 65 11.49 -1.85 7.94
N VAL A 66 12.78 -1.92 7.65
CA VAL A 66 13.30 -1.88 6.28
C VAL A 66 14.38 -2.93 6.08
N LYS A 67 14.18 -3.79 5.07
CA LYS A 67 15.21 -4.62 4.46
C LYS A 67 15.49 -4.06 3.07
N LYS A 68 16.75 -3.71 2.84
CA LYS A 68 17.19 -3.17 1.55
C LYS A 68 18.32 -4.00 0.97
N THR A 69 18.29 -4.17 -0.34
CA THR A 69 19.36 -4.77 -1.14
C THR A 69 19.51 -3.99 -2.44
N TYR A 70 20.70 -4.04 -3.03
CA TYR A 70 20.97 -3.46 -4.35
C TYR A 70 20.92 -4.51 -5.47
N GLY A 71 20.45 -5.72 -5.15
CA GLY A 71 20.18 -6.76 -6.14
C GLY A 71 18.77 -6.65 -6.73
N ILE A 72 18.52 -7.44 -7.78
CA ILE A 72 17.22 -7.52 -8.46
C ILE A 72 16.14 -8.22 -7.62
N ASN A 73 16.55 -9.07 -6.68
CA ASN A 73 15.66 -9.83 -5.83
C ASN A 73 15.53 -9.15 -4.47
N PRO A 74 14.31 -8.86 -3.98
CA PRO A 74 14.11 -8.32 -2.64
C PRO A 74 14.51 -9.34 -1.57
N LEU A 75 14.94 -8.85 -0.40
CA LEU A 75 15.25 -9.71 0.74
C LEU A 75 13.96 -10.19 1.38
N THR A 76 13.72 -11.51 1.34
CA THR A 76 12.54 -12.11 1.94
C THR A 76 12.50 -11.91 3.45
N LEU A 77 11.29 -11.92 4.02
CA LEU A 77 11.09 -11.98 5.47
C LEU A 77 11.55 -13.35 5.97
N SER A 78 12.12 -13.39 7.18
CA SER A 78 12.38 -14.65 7.88
C SER A 78 11.07 -15.20 8.46
N ASP A 79 11.08 -16.47 8.85
CA ASP A 79 9.92 -17.13 9.45
C ASP A 79 9.46 -16.44 10.74
N GLU A 80 10.37 -15.82 11.48
CA GLU A 80 10.07 -15.05 12.70
C GLU A 80 9.39 -13.72 12.35
N GLU A 81 9.89 -13.01 11.35
CA GLU A 81 9.31 -11.74 10.92
C GLU A 81 7.92 -11.96 10.31
N MET A 82 7.72 -13.03 9.55
CA MET A 82 6.39 -13.37 8.99
C MET A 82 5.32 -13.57 10.06
N LYS A 83 5.71 -13.97 11.29
CA LYS A 83 4.76 -14.16 12.40
C LYS A 83 4.34 -12.83 13.05
N THR A 84 5.19 -11.82 13.00
CA THR A 84 4.99 -10.54 13.69
C THR A 84 4.63 -9.39 12.75
N THR A 85 4.83 -9.57 11.44
CA THR A 85 4.54 -8.59 10.40
C THR A 85 3.05 -8.57 10.07
N ASP A 86 2.43 -7.38 10.12
CA ASP A 86 1.04 -7.19 9.68
C ASP A 86 0.93 -6.95 8.17
N GLY A 87 2.00 -6.42 7.54
CA GLY A 87 2.03 -6.16 6.10
C GLY A 87 3.44 -5.95 5.54
N VAL A 88 3.59 -6.19 4.24
CA VAL A 88 4.85 -5.99 3.51
C VAL A 88 4.65 -5.09 2.30
N VAL A 89 5.55 -4.11 2.14
CA VAL A 89 5.71 -3.34 0.90
C VAL A 89 6.90 -3.95 0.16
N LEU A 90 6.62 -4.62 -0.95
CA LEU A 90 7.63 -5.33 -1.74
C LEU A 90 8.03 -4.50 -2.96
N GLY A 91 9.30 -4.13 -3.04
CA GLY A 91 9.91 -3.58 -4.25
C GLY A 91 10.25 -4.71 -5.22
N VAL A 92 9.74 -4.62 -6.46
CA VAL A 92 10.04 -5.57 -7.53
C VAL A 92 10.74 -4.79 -8.64
N CYS A 93 12.00 -5.13 -8.90
CA CYS A 93 12.78 -4.63 -10.03
C CYS A 93 12.50 -5.52 -11.26
N TRP A 94 12.23 -4.91 -12.43
CA TRP A 94 11.90 -5.59 -13.69
C TRP A 94 12.98 -5.35 -14.74
#